data_AF-A0A8B6XWY2-F1
#
_entry.id   AF-A0A8B6XWY2-F1
#
_cell.length_a   1.000
_cell.length_b   1.000
_cell.length_c   1.000
_cell.angle_alpha   90.00
_cell.angle_beta   90.00
_cell.angle_gamma   90.00
#
_symmetry.space_group_name_H-M   'P 1'
#
loop_
_entity.id
_entity.type
_entity.pdbx_description
1 polymer ?
#
loop_
_entity_poly.entity_id
_entity_poly.type
_entity_poly.pdbx_seq_one_letter_code
_entity_poly.pdbx_strand_id
1 'polypeptide(L)'
;MKNGEYVPRDWLVWSKVKQSIFCFPCRLFSKLPTASRSRLTTISGYCFQRKWKKLHDKIPEHQNSSNHKYCYIKWRILEKSIDSNSTVDIMLLQTIKNQASQWKQVLRRILDVTLFLAERGLGFRGTSDLVGVAANGNFLGILELLRHYDSVLKDHLNKVMKSQKLKRRQQANYLSPEIQNEFKECCA
;
A
#
# COMPACT_ATOMS: atom_id res chain seq x y z
N MET A 1 17.82 10.99 -41.89
CA MET A 1 18.48 12.18 -41.33
C MET A 1 19.81 12.37 -42.07
N LYS A 2 20.14 13.57 -42.58
CA LYS A 2 21.30 13.79 -43.47
C LYS A 2 22.60 14.18 -42.75
N ASN A 3 22.60 14.30 -41.42
CA ASN A 3 23.67 14.99 -40.68
C ASN A 3 24.54 14.07 -39.79
N GLY A 4 24.39 12.74 -39.85
CA GLY A 4 25.22 11.79 -39.08
C GLY A 4 25.02 11.80 -37.55
N GLU A 5 24.08 12.59 -37.03
CA GLU A 5 23.81 12.68 -35.58
C GLU A 5 23.15 11.41 -35.03
N TYR A 6 23.69 10.92 -33.90
CA TYR A 6 23.11 9.81 -33.13
C TYR A 6 22.10 10.36 -32.12
N VAL A 7 20.83 10.01 -32.28
CA VAL A 7 19.77 10.34 -31.33
C VAL A 7 19.46 9.11 -30.46
N PRO A 8 19.83 9.08 -29.17
CA PRO A 8 19.47 7.98 -28.29
C PRO A 8 17.95 7.93 -28.10
N ARG A 9 17.38 6.72 -28.14
CA ARG A 9 15.93 6.47 -27.98
C ARG A 9 15.70 5.44 -26.89
N ASP A 10 15.72 5.91 -25.66
CA ASP A 10 15.43 5.14 -24.43
C ASP A 10 14.12 4.33 -24.46
N TRP A 11 13.11 4.81 -25.19
CA TRP A 11 11.80 4.16 -25.31
C TRP A 11 11.78 2.98 -26.30
N LEU A 12 12.84 2.78 -27.09
CA LEU A 12 12.92 1.78 -28.15
C LEU A 12 13.69 0.54 -27.65
N VAL A 13 13.02 -0.61 -27.59
CA VAL A 13 13.58 -1.84 -26.97
C VAL A 13 13.59 -3.00 -27.96
N TRP A 14 14.69 -3.75 -27.99
CA TRP A 14 14.84 -4.97 -28.78
C TRP A 14 14.50 -6.23 -27.97
N SER A 15 13.71 -7.14 -28.54
CA SER A 15 13.48 -8.48 -28.00
C SER A 15 14.25 -9.52 -28.81
N LYS A 16 15.23 -10.19 -28.20
CA LYS A 16 15.98 -11.30 -28.83
C LYS A 16 15.08 -12.50 -29.16
N VAL A 17 14.09 -12.80 -28.31
CA VAL A 17 13.18 -13.94 -28.52
C VAL A 17 12.27 -13.69 -29.72
N LYS A 18 11.73 -12.47 -29.87
CA LYS A 18 10.83 -12.12 -30.97
C LYS A 18 11.54 -11.61 -32.21
N GLN A 19 12.85 -11.31 -32.12
CA GLN A 19 13.61 -10.65 -33.18
C GLN A 19 12.89 -9.40 -33.70
N SER A 20 12.39 -8.59 -32.74
CA SER A 20 11.54 -7.44 -33.01
C SER A 20 11.86 -6.24 -32.12
N ILE A 21 11.66 -5.05 -32.67
CA ILE A 21 11.72 -3.76 -31.97
C ILE A 21 10.32 -3.38 -31.46
N PHE A 22 10.29 -2.83 -30.24
CA PHE A 22 9.09 -2.35 -29.58
C PHE A 22 9.27 -0.92 -29.06
N CYS A 23 8.17 -0.19 -28.97
CA CYS A 23 8.08 1.02 -28.17
C CYS A 23 7.58 0.64 -26.77
N PHE A 24 8.46 0.70 -25.78
CA PHE A 24 8.17 0.34 -24.39
C PHE A 24 6.99 1.12 -23.80
N PRO A 25 7.01 2.47 -23.75
CA PRO A 25 5.93 3.23 -23.11
C PRO A 25 4.58 3.01 -23.81
N CYS A 26 4.56 2.96 -25.14
CA CYS A 26 3.30 2.75 -25.86
C CYS A 26 2.77 1.33 -25.75
N ARG A 27 3.60 0.33 -25.42
CA ARG A 27 3.09 -1.02 -25.17
C ARG A 27 2.37 -1.11 -23.82
N LEU A 28 2.83 -0.35 -22.83
CA LEU A 28 2.26 -0.33 -21.48
C LEU A 28 1.06 0.61 -21.34
N PHE A 29 1.12 1.81 -21.94
CA PHE A 29 0.18 2.89 -21.65
C PHE A 29 -0.76 3.26 -22.82
N SER A 30 -0.59 2.66 -24.00
CA SER A 30 -1.42 3.02 -25.17
C SER A 30 -2.86 2.55 -24.99
N LYS A 31 -3.79 3.49 -25.04
CA LYS A 31 -5.24 3.23 -25.01
C LYS A 31 -5.87 3.05 -26.39
N LEU A 32 -5.09 3.23 -27.46
CA LEU A 32 -5.59 3.07 -28.83
C LEU A 32 -6.11 1.65 -29.09
N PRO A 33 -7.17 1.48 -29.90
CA PRO A 33 -7.56 0.18 -30.44
C PRO A 33 -6.41 -0.44 -31.25
N THR A 34 -6.35 -1.77 -31.32
CA THR A 34 -5.26 -2.50 -32.00
C THR A 34 -5.08 -2.09 -33.47
N ALA A 35 -6.17 -1.74 -34.17
CA ALA A 35 -6.13 -1.29 -35.57
C ALA A 35 -5.43 0.06 -35.77
N SER A 36 -5.47 0.94 -34.77
CA SER A 36 -4.89 2.30 -34.81
C SER A 36 -3.50 2.38 -34.19
N ARG A 37 -2.97 1.26 -33.69
CA ARG A 37 -1.67 1.18 -33.03
C ARG A 37 -0.53 1.15 -34.06
N SER A 38 0.56 1.84 -33.71
CA SER A 38 1.83 1.63 -34.41
C SER A 38 2.25 0.17 -34.31
N ARG A 39 2.89 -0.37 -35.35
CA ARG A 39 3.43 -1.73 -35.33
C ARG A 39 4.50 -1.94 -34.25
N LEU A 40 5.09 -0.86 -33.74
CA LEU A 40 6.00 -0.90 -32.60
C LEU A 40 5.31 -1.29 -31.28
N THR A 41 3.98 -1.30 -31.24
CA THR A 41 3.18 -1.58 -30.03
C THR A 41 2.31 -2.82 -30.16
N THR A 42 2.34 -3.47 -31.33
CA THR A 42 1.66 -4.76 -31.55
C THR A 42 2.40 -5.91 -30.87
N ILE A 43 1.69 -7.00 -30.58
CA ILE A 43 2.24 -8.21 -29.90
C ILE A 43 3.49 -8.75 -30.61
N SER A 44 3.52 -8.71 -31.95
CA SER A 44 4.65 -9.17 -32.76
C SER A 44 5.80 -8.18 -32.90
N GLY A 45 5.59 -6.90 -32.56
CA GLY A 45 6.56 -5.83 -32.74
C GLY A 45 6.93 -5.59 -34.21
N TYR A 46 8.03 -4.88 -34.42
CA TYR A 46 8.59 -4.61 -35.74
C TYR A 46 9.80 -5.52 -36.02
N CYS A 47 9.66 -6.51 -36.91
CA CYS A 47 10.65 -7.58 -37.14
C CYS A 47 11.46 -7.45 -38.45
N PHE A 48 12.53 -8.26 -38.56
CA PHE A 48 13.43 -8.38 -39.73
C PHE A 48 12.75 -8.66 -41.06
N GLN A 49 11.76 -9.55 -41.07
CA GLN A 49 11.05 -9.90 -42.31
C GLN A 49 10.20 -8.75 -42.89
N ARG A 50 10.05 -7.62 -42.17
CA ARG A 50 9.12 -6.53 -42.53
C ARG A 50 9.78 -5.26 -43.09
N LYS A 51 10.96 -5.41 -43.71
CA LYS A 51 11.69 -4.35 -44.44
C LYS A 51 12.13 -3.18 -43.53
N TRP A 52 13.18 -3.41 -42.74
CA TRP A 52 13.82 -2.41 -41.86
C TRP A 52 14.15 -1.08 -42.53
N LYS A 53 14.33 -1.06 -43.85
CA LYS A 53 14.53 0.17 -44.62
C LYS A 53 13.42 1.22 -44.38
N LYS A 54 12.17 0.78 -44.12
CA LYS A 54 11.04 1.68 -43.81
C LYS A 54 10.91 2.01 -42.32
N LEU A 55 11.71 1.40 -41.45
CA LEU A 55 11.67 1.66 -40.01
C LEU A 55 12.18 3.07 -39.72
N HIS A 56 13.24 3.49 -40.40
CA HIS A 56 13.80 4.84 -40.28
C HIS A 56 12.73 5.92 -40.49
N ASP A 57 11.81 5.72 -41.44
CA ASP A 57 10.76 6.71 -41.74
C ASP A 57 9.58 6.62 -40.75
N LYS A 58 9.28 5.41 -40.25
CA LYS A 58 8.19 5.16 -39.29
C LYS A 58 8.51 5.57 -37.87
N ILE A 59 9.78 5.61 -37.48
CA ILE A 59 10.20 6.01 -36.13
C ILE A 59 9.83 7.48 -35.86
N PRO A 60 10.19 8.47 -36.71
CA PRO A 60 9.78 9.85 -36.53
C PRO A 60 8.26 10.04 -36.53
N GLU A 61 7.55 9.36 -37.44
CA GLU A 61 6.08 9.39 -37.50
C GLU A 61 5.46 8.92 -36.17
N HIS A 62 5.93 7.77 -35.65
CA HIS A 62 5.47 7.26 -34.37
C HIS A 62 5.85 8.18 -33.22
N GLN A 63 7.10 8.65 -33.15
CA GLN A 63 7.59 9.52 -32.09
C GLN A 63 6.80 10.83 -32.02
N ASN A 64 6.42 11.38 -33.16
CA ASN A 64 5.66 12.63 -33.24
C ASN A 64 4.16 12.45 -32.99
N SER A 65 3.65 11.22 -33.01
CA SER A 65 2.24 10.94 -32.71
C SER A 65 1.84 11.39 -31.30
N SER A 66 0.61 11.90 -31.17
CA SER A 66 0.04 12.32 -29.88
C SER A 66 0.00 11.17 -28.88
N ASN A 67 -0.31 9.95 -29.35
CA ASN A 67 -0.33 8.76 -28.50
C ASN A 67 1.06 8.42 -27.94
N HIS A 68 2.13 8.53 -28.75
CA HIS A 68 3.47 8.31 -28.25
C HIS A 68 3.86 9.31 -27.17
N LYS A 69 3.66 10.60 -27.43
CA LYS A 69 3.93 11.67 -26.45
C LYS A 69 3.18 11.44 -25.14
N TYR A 70 1.89 11.10 -25.22
CA TYR A 70 1.08 10.75 -24.05
C TYR A 70 1.67 9.57 -23.26
N CYS A 71 1.96 8.46 -23.95
CA CYS A 71 2.50 7.25 -23.30
C CYS A 71 3.88 7.50 -22.69
N TYR A 72 4.72 8.26 -23.39
CA TYR A 72 6.06 8.61 -22.93
C TYR A 72 6.01 9.45 -21.66
N ILE A 73 5.16 10.48 -21.62
CA ILE A 73 4.95 11.29 -20.41
C ILE A 73 4.42 10.42 -19.26
N LYS A 74 3.43 9.55 -19.51
CA LYS A 74 2.90 8.63 -18.49
C LYS A 74 3.96 7.69 -17.93
N TRP A 75 4.82 7.15 -18.78
CA TRP A 75 5.94 6.33 -18.35
C TRP A 75 6.92 7.12 -17.47
N ARG A 76 7.34 8.32 -17.88
CA ARG A 76 8.25 9.16 -17.09
C ARG A 76 7.67 9.61 -15.75
N ILE A 77 6.35 9.87 -15.69
CA ILE A 77 5.66 10.15 -14.43
C ILE A 77 5.66 8.91 -13.52
N LEU A 78 5.40 7.72 -14.06
CA LEU A 78 5.42 6.49 -13.28
C LEU A 78 6.83 6.20 -12.74
N GLU A 79 7.86 6.29 -13.58
CA GLU A 79 9.25 6.08 -13.20
C GLU A 79 9.64 7.02 -12.05
N LYS A 80 9.40 8.33 -12.19
CA LYS A 80 9.62 9.30 -11.10
C LYS A 80 8.83 8.96 -9.84
N SER A 81 7.56 8.56 -9.98
CA SER A 81 6.72 8.22 -8.83
C SER A 81 7.20 6.98 -8.09
N ILE A 82 7.81 6.01 -8.80
CA ILE A 82 8.43 4.83 -8.21
C ILE A 82 9.70 5.25 -7.47
N ASP A 83 10.56 6.06 -8.10
CA ASP A 83 11.79 6.55 -7.48
C ASP A 83 11.53 7.38 -6.22
N SER A 84 10.43 8.16 -6.21
CA SER A 84 10.02 8.96 -5.05
C SER A 84 9.09 8.24 -4.08
N ASN A 85 8.83 6.93 -4.25
CA ASN A 85 7.91 6.15 -3.40
C ASN A 85 6.50 6.78 -3.25
N SER A 86 6.02 7.51 -4.25
CA SER A 86 4.78 8.29 -4.20
C SER A 86 3.65 7.71 -5.03
N THR A 87 3.79 6.49 -5.56
CA THR A 87 2.67 5.79 -6.19
C THR A 87 1.60 5.47 -5.16
N VAL A 88 0.34 5.43 -5.59
CA VAL A 88 -0.81 5.12 -4.72
C VAL A 88 -0.61 3.80 -3.96
N ASP A 89 -0.06 2.79 -4.64
CA ASP A 89 0.21 1.48 -4.04
C ASP A 89 1.25 1.57 -2.91
N ILE A 90 2.32 2.36 -3.10
CA ILE A 90 3.36 2.53 -2.08
C ILE A 90 2.81 3.32 -0.89
N MET A 91 2.04 4.38 -1.14
CA MET A 91 1.40 5.16 -0.08
C MET A 91 0.39 4.33 0.72
N LEU A 92 -0.39 3.48 0.04
CA LEU A 92 -1.33 2.55 0.67
C LEU A 92 -0.57 1.52 1.53
N LEU A 93 0.47 0.91 0.98
CA LEU A 93 1.30 -0.05 1.71
C LEU A 93 1.92 0.58 2.95
N GLN A 94 2.41 1.82 2.84
CA GLN A 94 2.97 2.56 3.98
C GLN A 94 1.91 2.85 5.04
N THR A 95 0.69 3.19 4.63
CA THR A 95 -0.44 3.39 5.55
C THR A 95 -0.78 2.11 6.29
N ILE A 96 -0.84 0.96 5.60
CA ILE A 96 -1.09 -0.34 6.22
C ILE A 96 0.02 -0.69 7.22
N LYS A 97 1.29 -0.50 6.85
CA LYS A 97 2.44 -0.73 7.74
C LYS A 97 2.39 0.16 8.98
N ASN A 98 2.06 1.43 8.82
CA ASN A 98 1.91 2.37 9.93
C ASN A 98 0.76 1.94 10.86
N GLN A 99 -0.39 1.57 10.31
CA GLN A 99 -1.52 1.05 11.11
C GLN A 99 -1.14 -0.23 11.86
N ALA A 100 -0.45 -1.18 11.20
CA ALA A 100 0.02 -2.40 11.84
C ALA A 100 1.02 -2.11 12.98
N SER A 101 1.93 -1.16 12.78
CA SER A 101 2.87 -0.72 13.82
C SER A 101 2.14 -0.10 15.02
N GLN A 102 1.13 0.74 14.77
CA GLN A 102 0.30 1.32 15.82
C GLN A 102 -0.47 0.24 16.60
N TRP A 103 -1.07 -0.74 15.92
CA TRP A 103 -1.76 -1.84 16.58
C TRP A 103 -0.82 -2.74 17.39
N LYS A 104 0.38 -3.03 16.89
CA LYS A 104 1.40 -3.76 17.65
C LYS A 104 1.75 -3.05 18.95
N GLN A 105 1.85 -1.73 18.93
CA GLN A 105 2.11 -0.95 20.13
C GLN A 105 0.96 -1.07 21.13
N VAL A 106 -0.29 -0.92 20.70
CA VAL A 106 -1.47 -1.10 21.57
C VAL A 106 -1.51 -2.51 22.17
N LEU A 107 -1.34 -3.54 21.34
CA LEU A 107 -1.37 -4.94 21.76
C LEU A 107 -0.30 -5.26 22.80
N ARG A 108 0.92 -4.73 22.63
CA ARG A 108 2.00 -4.93 23.60
C ARG A 108 1.59 -4.48 25.00
N ARG A 109 0.99 -3.30 25.13
CA ARG A 109 0.54 -2.76 26.43
C ARG A 109 -0.61 -3.59 27.02
N ILE A 110 -1.54 -4.03 26.17
CA ILE A 110 -2.63 -4.92 26.60
C ILE A 110 -2.08 -6.25 27.14
N LEU A 111 -1.10 -6.83 26.46
CA LEU A 111 -0.43 -8.06 26.89
C LEU A 111 0.36 -7.84 28.18
N ASP A 112 1.10 -6.73 28.30
CA ASP A 112 1.84 -6.40 29.53
C ASP A 112 0.89 -6.32 30.75
N VAL A 113 -0.28 -5.69 30.60
CA VAL A 113 -1.31 -5.66 31.66
C VAL A 113 -1.90 -7.05 31.92
N THR A 114 -2.15 -7.82 30.87
CA THR A 114 -2.68 -9.20 30.98
C THR A 114 -1.71 -10.08 31.79
N LEU A 115 -0.43 -10.06 31.42
CA LEU A 115 0.63 -10.79 32.11
C LEU A 115 0.77 -10.35 33.56
N PHE A 116 0.82 -9.03 33.80
CA PHE A 116 0.91 -8.49 35.15
C PHE A 116 -0.20 -8.99 36.09
N LEU A 117 -1.44 -9.04 35.58
CA LEU A 117 -2.59 -9.54 36.34
C LEU A 117 -2.51 -11.06 36.54
N ALA A 118 -2.16 -11.81 35.50
CA ALA A 118 -2.04 -13.27 35.56
C ALA A 118 -0.97 -13.71 36.56
N GLU A 119 0.24 -13.14 36.48
CA GLU A 119 1.38 -13.45 37.37
C GLU A 119 1.05 -13.21 38.85
N ARG A 120 0.15 -12.26 39.14
CA ARG A 120 -0.24 -11.88 40.51
C ARG A 120 -1.56 -12.50 40.96
N GLY A 121 -2.20 -13.32 40.12
CA GLY A 121 -3.50 -13.91 40.43
C GLY A 121 -4.62 -12.87 40.62
N LEU A 122 -4.50 -11.69 39.98
CA LEU A 122 -5.48 -10.62 40.11
C LEU A 122 -6.66 -10.85 39.17
N GLY A 123 -7.87 -10.61 39.67
CA GLY A 123 -9.08 -10.65 38.85
C GLY A 123 -9.03 -9.62 37.72
N PHE A 124 -9.41 -10.00 36.51
CA PHE A 124 -9.34 -9.11 35.34
C PHE A 124 -10.57 -8.21 35.24
N ARG A 125 -11.74 -8.76 35.54
CA ARG A 125 -13.05 -8.19 35.23
C ARG A 125 -13.72 -7.62 36.46
N GLY A 126 -14.60 -6.66 36.22
CA GLY A 126 -15.54 -6.15 37.21
C GLY A 126 -16.98 -6.47 36.81
N THR A 127 -17.93 -5.70 37.31
CA THR A 127 -19.36 -5.82 36.93
C THR A 127 -19.70 -5.04 35.66
N SER A 128 -18.76 -4.28 35.11
CA SER A 128 -18.90 -3.54 33.85
C SER A 128 -17.75 -3.84 32.89
N ASP A 129 -18.02 -3.89 31.59
CA ASP A 129 -16.98 -4.01 30.55
C ASP A 129 -16.71 -2.65 29.86
N LEU A 130 -17.15 -1.56 30.48
CA LEU A 130 -17.08 -0.23 29.90
C LEU A 130 -15.86 0.55 30.43
N VAL A 131 -15.06 1.10 29.51
CA VAL A 131 -14.02 2.08 29.83
C VAL A 131 -14.66 3.35 30.41
N GLY A 132 -14.10 3.84 31.52
CA GLY A 132 -14.53 5.01 32.28
C GLY A 132 -15.55 4.73 33.38
N VAL A 133 -15.81 3.46 33.71
CA VAL A 133 -16.73 3.05 34.77
C VAL A 133 -15.93 2.46 35.93
N ALA A 134 -16.13 2.93 37.15
CA ALA A 134 -15.35 2.48 38.32
C ALA A 134 -15.40 0.96 38.56
N ALA A 135 -16.50 0.31 38.18
CA ALA A 135 -16.70 -1.13 38.35
C ALA A 135 -16.20 -1.97 37.17
N ASN A 136 -15.21 -1.49 36.40
CA ASN A 136 -14.76 -2.14 35.17
C ASN A 136 -13.58 -3.12 35.32
N GLY A 137 -13.24 -3.44 36.57
CA GLY A 137 -12.22 -4.45 36.90
C GLY A 137 -10.79 -3.94 36.77
N ASN A 138 -9.84 -4.77 37.21
CA ASN A 138 -8.43 -4.36 37.25
C ASN A 138 -7.83 -4.18 35.85
N PHE A 139 -8.27 -4.96 34.86
CA PHE A 139 -7.73 -4.87 33.50
C PHE A 139 -8.00 -3.50 32.87
N LEU A 140 -9.26 -3.08 32.83
CA LEU A 140 -9.62 -1.77 32.28
C LEU A 140 -9.14 -0.62 33.19
N GLY A 141 -9.21 -0.79 34.51
CA GLY A 141 -8.71 0.20 35.47
C GLY A 141 -7.20 0.49 35.32
N ILE A 142 -6.37 -0.55 35.11
CA ILE A 142 -4.93 -0.36 34.87
C ILE A 142 -4.69 0.31 33.52
N LEU A 143 -5.41 -0.07 32.46
CA LEU A 143 -5.27 0.60 31.16
C LEU A 143 -5.66 2.09 31.24
N GLU A 144 -6.68 2.42 32.02
CA GLU A 144 -7.08 3.81 32.28
C GLU A 144 -6.01 4.59 33.03
N LEU A 145 -5.36 3.97 34.01
CA LEU A 145 -4.20 4.54 34.71
C LEU A 145 -3.04 4.79 33.73
N LEU A 146 -2.66 3.78 32.94
CA LEU A 146 -1.55 3.87 32.00
C LEU A 146 -1.79 4.92 30.92
N ARG A 147 -3.04 5.16 30.52
CA ARG A 147 -3.40 6.23 29.57
C ARG A 147 -2.92 7.62 30.02
N HIS A 148 -2.75 7.87 31.31
CA HIS A 148 -2.22 9.16 31.78
C HIS A 148 -0.77 9.40 31.33
N TYR A 149 -0.02 8.33 31.09
CA TYR A 149 1.40 8.36 30.79
C TYR A 149 1.74 7.86 29.37
N ASP A 150 0.85 7.11 28.74
CA ASP A 150 1.04 6.54 27.41
C ASP A 150 0.06 7.13 26.39
N SER A 151 0.59 7.88 25.42
CA SER A 151 -0.19 8.54 24.38
C SER A 151 -0.87 7.56 23.41
N VAL A 152 -0.24 6.43 23.12
CA VAL A 152 -0.79 5.39 22.23
C VAL A 152 -2.03 4.78 22.87
N LEU A 153 -1.94 4.43 24.15
CA LEU A 153 -3.06 3.89 24.90
C LEU A 153 -4.16 4.94 25.12
N LYS A 154 -3.78 6.20 25.35
CA LYS A 154 -4.71 7.32 25.45
C LYS A 154 -5.57 7.47 24.20
N ASP A 155 -4.95 7.48 23.03
CA ASP A 155 -5.66 7.60 21.77
C ASP A 155 -6.57 6.39 21.51
N HIS A 156 -6.11 5.19 21.85
CA HIS A 156 -6.91 3.97 21.75
C HIS A 156 -8.15 4.03 22.64
N LEU A 157 -7.99 4.27 23.94
CA LEU A 157 -9.10 4.33 24.89
C LEU A 157 -10.08 5.46 24.56
N ASN A 158 -9.61 6.61 24.07
CA ASN A 158 -10.49 7.69 23.63
C ASN A 158 -11.39 7.27 22.46
N LYS A 159 -10.88 6.48 21.50
CA LYS A 159 -11.68 5.93 20.40
C LYS A 159 -12.72 4.93 20.89
N VAL A 160 -12.34 4.09 21.86
CA VAL A 160 -13.23 3.13 22.51
C VAL A 160 -14.36 3.88 23.24
N MET A 161 -14.03 4.85 24.10
CA MET A 161 -15.00 5.67 24.83
C MET A 161 -15.95 6.43 23.89
N LYS A 162 -15.45 7.00 22.79
CA LYS A 162 -16.28 7.68 21.79
C LYS A 162 -17.28 6.72 21.15
N SER A 163 -16.85 5.49 20.84
CA SER A 163 -17.71 4.50 20.22
C SER A 163 -18.74 3.92 21.19
N GLN A 164 -18.38 3.73 22.47
CA GLN A 164 -19.32 3.37 23.54
C GLN A 164 -20.44 4.42 23.68
N LYS A 165 -20.07 5.72 23.73
CA LYS A 165 -21.04 6.82 23.81
C LYS A 165 -21.99 6.86 22.62
N LEU A 166 -21.48 6.61 21.41
CA LEU A 166 -22.26 6.59 20.18
C LEU A 166 -23.05 5.28 19.96
N LYS A 167 -22.94 4.30 20.87
CA LYS A 167 -23.50 2.94 20.73
C LYS A 167 -23.17 2.30 19.38
N ARG A 168 -22.00 2.62 18.81
CA ARG A 168 -21.55 2.05 17.54
C ARG A 168 -20.79 0.76 17.80
N ARG A 169 -21.03 -0.26 16.97
CA ARG A 169 -20.21 -1.47 16.96
C ARG A 169 -18.77 -1.06 16.68
N GLN A 170 -17.90 -1.32 17.65
CA GLN A 170 -16.48 -1.01 17.50
C GLN A 170 -15.84 -1.97 16.50
N GLN A 171 -14.90 -1.46 15.71
CA GLN A 171 -13.86 -2.32 15.13
C GLN A 171 -13.03 -2.94 16.28
N ALA A 172 -12.35 -4.06 16.03
CA ALA A 172 -11.63 -4.83 17.05
C ALA A 172 -10.84 -3.92 18.02
N ASN A 173 -11.28 -3.90 19.29
CA ASN A 173 -10.67 -3.05 20.33
C ASN A 173 -9.71 -3.81 21.25
N TYR A 174 -9.77 -5.15 21.22
CA TYR A 174 -8.98 -6.08 22.03
C TYR A 174 -9.12 -5.89 23.55
N LEU A 175 -10.25 -5.33 23.99
CA LEU A 175 -10.53 -5.09 25.42
C LEU A 175 -11.66 -5.96 25.97
N SER A 176 -12.39 -6.68 25.10
CA SER A 176 -13.58 -7.43 25.50
C SER A 176 -13.24 -8.62 26.38
N PRO A 177 -14.19 -9.10 27.20
CA PRO A 177 -14.03 -10.30 28.00
C PRO A 177 -13.50 -11.51 27.20
N GLU A 178 -14.02 -11.72 25.99
CA GLU A 178 -13.64 -12.85 25.12
C GLU A 178 -12.16 -12.79 24.76
N ILE A 179 -11.69 -11.62 24.32
CA ILE A 179 -10.28 -11.41 23.98
C ILE A 179 -9.37 -11.56 25.21
N GLN A 180 -9.81 -11.11 26.38
CA GLN A 180 -9.04 -11.34 27.61
C GLN A 180 -8.88 -12.83 27.93
N ASN A 181 -9.87 -13.67 27.59
CA ASN A 181 -9.73 -15.12 27.77
C ASN A 181 -8.75 -15.70 26.76
N GLU A 182 -8.84 -15.30 25.48
CA GLU A 182 -7.87 -15.72 24.46
C GLU A 182 -6.44 -15.38 24.87
N PHE A 183 -6.20 -14.16 25.39
CA PHE A 183 -4.86 -13.77 25.85
C PHE A 183 -4.39 -14.56 27.07
N LYS A 184 -5.28 -14.89 28.01
CA LYS A 184 -4.93 -15.77 29.13
C LYS A 184 -4.52 -17.15 28.65
N GLU A 185 -5.29 -17.74 27.72
CA GLU A 185 -4.97 -19.04 27.12
C GLU A 185 -3.64 -19.02 26.36
N CYS A 186 -3.32 -17.92 25.67
CA CYS A 186 -2.04 -17.79 24.96
C CYS A 186 -0.83 -17.60 25.90
N CYS A 187 -1.05 -17.12 27.12
CA CYS A 187 0.01 -16.81 28.08
C CYS A 187 0.15 -17.86 29.20
N ALA A 188 -0.76 -18.84 29.26
CA ALA A 188 -0.72 -19.97 30.20
C ALA A 188 0.17 -21.09 29.66
#